data_AF-A0A2V7JKW6-F1
#
_entry.id   AF-A0A2V7JKW6-F1
#
_cell.length_a   1.000
_cell.length_b   1.000
_cell.length_c   1.000
_cell.angle_alpha   90.00
_cell.angle_beta   90.00
_cell.angle_gamma   90.00
#
_symmetry.space_group_name_H-M   'P 1'
#
loop_
_entity.id
_entity.type
_entity.pdbx_description
1 polymer ?
#
loop_
_entity_poly.entity_id
_entity_poly.type
_entity_poly.pdbx_seq_one_letter_code
_entity_poly.pdbx_strand_id
1 'polypeptide(L)'
;MLPNQWRRALLRAALREVGYDAVGTRNVSAATRIPARDPARGDVKLIIVDQDALDESEAPVDALIKTHGAASILIARATIAAPPGPWQRILSRPLAIDDIVAAVQSLLPLSAERRHPIDA
;
A
#
# COMPACT_ATOMS: atom_id res chain seq x y z
N MET A 1 -18.42 -9.25 6.63
CA MET A 1 -17.18 -8.67 6.06
C MET A 1 -17.10 -7.21 6.45
N LEU A 2 -15.96 -6.74 6.97
CA LEU A 2 -15.74 -5.30 7.17
C LEU A 2 -15.58 -4.63 5.80
N PRO A 3 -16.33 -3.57 5.49
CA PRO A 3 -16.24 -2.86 4.21
C PRO A 3 -14.78 -2.46 3.89
N ASN A 4 -14.35 -2.58 2.63
CA ASN A 4 -12.97 -2.29 2.19
C ASN A 4 -12.50 -0.87 2.60
N GLN A 5 -13.43 0.08 2.73
CA GLN A 5 -13.15 1.43 3.23
C GLN A 5 -12.62 1.46 4.67
N TRP A 6 -13.12 0.58 5.55
CA TRP A 6 -12.72 0.51 6.95
C TRP A 6 -11.29 -0.03 7.09
N ARG A 7 -10.98 -1.11 6.35
CA ARG A 7 -9.65 -1.72 6.38
C ARG A 7 -8.56 -0.76 5.88
N ARG A 8 -8.83 -0.01 4.81
CA ARG A 8 -7.93 1.02 4.29
C ARG A 8 -7.75 2.19 5.26
N ALA A 9 -8.81 2.64 5.91
CA ALA A 9 -8.72 3.72 6.90
C ALA A 9 -7.89 3.29 8.11
N LEU A 10 -8.10 2.08 8.61
CA LEU A 10 -7.37 1.52 9.75
C LEU A 10 -5.89 1.28 9.41
N LEU A 11 -5.59 0.72 8.23
CA LEU A 11 -4.20 0.56 7.78
C LEU A 11 -3.49 1.91 7.66
N ARG A 12 -4.15 2.93 7.10
CA ARG A 12 -3.60 4.28 6.99
C ARG A 12 -3.31 4.88 8.36
N ALA A 13 -4.21 4.70 9.33
CA ALA A 13 -3.99 5.15 10.70
C ALA A 13 -2.76 4.44 11.30
N ALA A 14 -2.70 3.11 11.25
CA ALA A 14 -1.59 2.33 11.77
C ALA A 14 -0.23 2.71 11.15
N LEU A 15 -0.20 3.00 9.85
CA LEU A 15 1.02 3.48 9.16
C LEU A 15 1.47 4.86 9.67
N ARG A 16 0.53 5.76 9.95
CA ARG A 16 0.83 7.10 10.49
C ARG A 16 1.37 7.05 11.90
N GLU A 17 0.85 6.16 12.74
CA GLU A 17 1.33 5.95 14.11
C GLU A 17 2.81 5.57 14.15
N VAL A 18 3.31 4.88 13.12
CA VAL A 18 4.71 4.47 13.03
C VAL A 18 5.57 5.38 12.13
N GLY A 19 5.03 6.53 11.70
CA GLY A 19 5.77 7.57 11.00
C GLY A 19 5.73 7.52 9.47
N TYR A 20 4.83 6.74 8.86
CA TYR A 20 4.59 6.80 7.42
C TYR A 20 3.41 7.68 7.08
N ASP A 21 3.61 8.56 6.11
CA ASP A 21 2.49 9.21 5.46
C ASP A 21 1.87 8.24 4.44
N ALA A 22 0.56 8.06 4.52
CA ALA A 22 -0.17 7.14 3.67
C ALA A 22 -1.42 7.80 3.10
N VAL A 23 -1.60 7.62 1.79
CA VAL A 23 -2.79 8.01 1.03
C VAL A 23 -3.46 6.74 0.49
N GLY A 24 -4.77 6.77 0.32
CA GLY A 24 -5.51 5.59 -0.12
C GLY A 24 -6.61 5.95 -1.11
N THR A 25 -6.68 5.20 -2.20
CA THR A 25 -7.73 5.33 -3.23
C THR A 25 -8.70 4.16 -3.15
N ARG A 26 -9.80 4.25 -3.90
CA ARG A 26 -10.84 3.21 -3.92
C ARG A 26 -10.56 2.09 -4.93
N ASN A 27 -9.79 2.39 -5.98
CA ASN A 27 -9.41 1.48 -7.07
C ASN A 27 -8.12 1.98 -7.75
N VAL A 28 -7.61 1.19 -8.69
CA VAL A 28 -6.36 1.48 -9.41
C VAL A 28 -6.52 2.72 -10.28
N SER A 29 -7.69 2.88 -10.93
CA SER A 29 -8.00 4.06 -11.75
C SER A 29 -7.88 5.38 -10.98
N ALA A 30 -8.35 5.43 -9.72
CA ALA A 30 -8.17 6.62 -8.89
C ALA A 30 -6.72 6.81 -8.41
N ALA A 31 -5.94 5.73 -8.28
CA ALA A 31 -4.53 5.80 -7.87
C ALA A 31 -3.65 6.48 -8.92
N THR A 32 -3.96 6.35 -10.21
CA THR A 32 -3.21 7.01 -11.29
C THR A 32 -3.28 8.54 -11.25
N ARG A 33 -4.22 9.10 -10.49
CA ARG A 33 -4.35 10.56 -10.28
C ARG A 33 -3.41 11.08 -9.20
N ILE A 34 -2.74 10.19 -8.44
CA ILE A 34 -1.75 10.61 -7.46
C ILE A 34 -0.48 11.02 -8.23
N PRO A 35 0.02 12.25 -8.05
CA PRO A 35 1.24 12.69 -8.71
C PRO A 35 2.43 11.85 -8.24
N ALA A 36 3.39 11.60 -9.14
CA ALA A 36 4.60 10.87 -8.81
C ALA A 36 5.41 11.54 -7.68
N ARG A 37 5.36 12.88 -7.64
CA ARG A 37 5.96 13.72 -6.61
C ARG A 37 4.96 14.76 -6.15
N ASP A 38 4.65 14.76 -4.86
CA ASP A 38 3.85 15.78 -4.20
C ASP A 38 4.80 16.77 -3.48
N PRO A 39 4.69 18.09 -3.68
CA PRO A 39 5.57 19.06 -3.03
C PRO A 39 5.54 19.03 -1.50
N ALA A 40 4.42 18.65 -0.89
CA ALA A 40 4.24 18.59 0.56
C ALA A 40 4.59 17.21 1.14
N ARG A 41 4.43 16.12 0.37
CA ARG A 41 4.58 14.73 0.86
C ARG A 41 5.80 13.99 0.30
N GLY A 42 6.42 14.52 -0.75
CA GLY A 42 7.52 13.87 -1.47
C GLY A 42 7.04 12.82 -2.47
N ASP A 43 7.94 11.89 -2.80
CA ASP A 43 7.63 10.81 -3.76
C ASP A 43 6.96 9.63 -3.06
N VAL A 44 6.06 8.96 -3.76
CA VAL A 44 5.52 7.67 -3.30
C VAL A 44 6.62 6.61 -3.36
N LYS A 45 7.01 6.07 -2.20
CA LYS A 45 8.08 5.04 -2.11
C LYS A 45 7.57 3.61 -2.04
N LEU A 46 6.30 3.40 -1.66
CA LEU A 46 5.71 2.07 -1.55
C LEU A 46 4.21 2.11 -1.90
N ILE A 47 3.74 1.10 -2.64
CA ILE A 47 2.33 0.91 -3.02
C ILE A 47 1.82 -0.41 -2.42
N ILE A 48 0.69 -0.35 -1.72
CA ILE A 48 0.01 -1.55 -1.19
C ILE A 48 -1.26 -1.78 -1.99
N VAL A 49 -1.42 -2.99 -2.53
CA VAL A 49 -2.54 -3.37 -3.38
C VAL A 49 -3.31 -4.49 -2.73
N ASP A 50 -4.62 -4.30 -2.56
CA ASP A 50 -5.51 -5.37 -2.15
C ASP A 50 -5.97 -6.14 -3.39
N GLN A 51 -5.82 -7.47 -3.42
CA GLN A 51 -6.26 -8.28 -4.55
C GLN A 51 -7.78 -8.17 -4.78
N ASP A 52 -8.58 -7.85 -3.75
CA ASP A 52 -10.02 -7.58 -3.91
C ASP A 52 -10.30 -6.29 -4.70
N ALA A 53 -9.29 -5.43 -4.88
CA ALA A 53 -9.40 -4.17 -5.65
C ALA A 53 -8.85 -4.31 -7.08
N LEU A 54 -8.36 -5.49 -7.46
CA LEU A 54 -7.93 -5.79 -8.82
C LEU A 54 -9.12 -6.34 -9.61
N ASP A 55 -9.75 -5.50 -10.42
CA ASP A 55 -10.69 -5.97 -11.44
C ASP A 55 -9.92 -6.51 -12.66
N GLU A 56 -10.47 -7.53 -13.33
CA GLU A 56 -9.83 -8.18 -14.50
C GLU A 56 -9.58 -7.21 -15.67
N SER A 57 -10.24 -6.04 -15.68
CA SER A 57 -10.18 -5.03 -16.73
C SER A 57 -9.38 -3.77 -16.37
N GLU A 58 -8.83 -3.64 -15.14
CA GLU A 58 -8.19 -2.40 -14.72
C GLU A 58 -6.72 -2.31 -15.17
N ALA A 59 -6.34 -1.11 -15.61
CA ALA A 59 -5.02 -0.73 -16.13
C ALA A 59 -3.88 -1.31 -15.28
N PRO A 60 -2.77 -1.76 -15.91
CA PRO A 60 -1.80 -2.61 -15.25
C PRO A 60 -1.20 -1.88 -14.06
N VAL A 61 -1.44 -2.42 -12.86
CA VAL A 61 -0.80 -1.97 -11.63
C VAL A 61 0.73 -1.87 -11.80
N ASP A 62 1.29 -2.69 -12.67
CA ASP A 62 2.68 -2.62 -13.12
C ASP A 62 3.07 -1.24 -13.65
N ALA A 63 2.21 -0.59 -14.45
CA ALA A 63 2.45 0.75 -14.96
C ALA A 63 2.43 1.77 -13.82
N LEU A 64 1.48 1.67 -12.88
CA LEU A 64 1.45 2.53 -11.69
C LEU A 64 2.73 2.37 -10.86
N ILE A 65 3.15 1.14 -10.58
CA ILE A 65 4.38 0.84 -9.82
C ILE A 65 5.60 1.41 -10.54
N LYS A 66 5.69 1.23 -11.86
CA LYS A 66 6.78 1.77 -12.69
C LYS A 66 6.78 3.31 -12.71
N THR A 67 5.62 3.96 -12.84
CA THR A 67 5.50 5.42 -12.83
C THR A 67 6.02 6.03 -11.54
N HIS A 68 5.76 5.39 -10.40
CA HIS A 68 6.25 5.87 -9.11
C HIS A 68 7.66 5.38 -8.75
N GLY A 69 8.19 4.37 -9.46
CA GLY A 69 9.45 3.71 -9.08
C GLY A 69 9.39 3.12 -7.65
N ALA A 70 8.20 2.73 -7.20
CA ALA A 70 7.93 2.36 -5.82
C ALA A 70 8.12 0.87 -5.57
N ALA A 71 8.44 0.52 -4.32
CA ALA A 71 8.24 -0.86 -3.85
C ALA A 71 6.74 -1.19 -3.82
N SER A 72 6.39 -2.47 -3.86
CA SER A 72 5.01 -2.93 -3.94
C SER A 72 4.76 -4.16 -3.08
N ILE A 73 3.60 -4.14 -2.41
CA ILE A 73 3.08 -5.23 -1.60
C ILE A 73 1.70 -5.59 -2.14
N LEU A 74 1.48 -6.87 -2.43
CA LEU A 74 0.16 -7.42 -2.71
C LEU A 74 -0.42 -8.08 -1.45
N ILE A 75 -1.65 -7.72 -1.09
CA ILE A 75 -2.46 -8.45 -0.11
C ILE A 75 -3.31 -9.45 -0.90
N ALA A 76 -2.87 -10.71 -0.91
CA ALA A 76 -3.51 -11.79 -1.64
C ALA A 76 -4.68 -12.41 -0.86
N ARG A 77 -5.66 -12.92 -1.61
CA ARG A 77 -6.74 -13.76 -1.11
C ARG A 77 -6.17 -15.11 -0.65
N ALA A 78 -6.81 -15.73 0.34
CA ALA A 78 -6.35 -16.99 0.92
C ALA A 78 -6.40 -18.16 -0.08
N THR A 79 -7.40 -18.16 -0.96
CA THR A 79 -7.76 -19.30 -1.81
C THR A 79 -7.58 -19.05 -3.30
N ILE A 80 -7.23 -17.82 -3.69
CA ILE A 80 -7.06 -17.45 -5.09
C ILE A 80 -5.60 -17.08 -5.30
N ALA A 81 -4.99 -17.64 -6.34
CA ALA A 81 -3.61 -17.36 -6.68
C ALA A 81 -3.38 -15.85 -6.81
N ALA A 82 -2.24 -15.38 -6.30
CA ALA A 82 -1.79 -14.02 -6.53
C ALA A 82 -1.57 -13.81 -8.04
N PRO A 83 -2.11 -12.72 -8.63
CA PRO A 83 -1.80 -12.41 -10.02
C PRO A 83 -0.30 -12.15 -10.18
N PRO A 84 0.28 -12.45 -11.36
CA PRO A 84 1.64 -12.03 -11.67
C PRO A 84 1.75 -10.50 -11.63
N GLY A 85 2.93 -10.00 -11.28
CA GLY A 85 3.20 -8.57 -11.18
C GLY A 85 4.55 -8.32 -10.50
N PRO A 86 5.04 -7.07 -10.47
CA PRO A 86 6.34 -6.70 -9.90
C PRO A 86 6.30 -6.62 -8.37
N TRP A 87 5.64 -7.58 -7.72
CA TRP A 87 5.45 -7.62 -6.27
C TRP A 87 6.76 -7.90 -5.55
N GLN A 88 7.23 -6.95 -4.74
CA GLN A 88 8.37 -7.18 -3.85
C GLN A 88 7.96 -8.04 -2.65
N ARG A 89 6.68 -7.98 -2.24
CA ARG A 89 6.13 -8.87 -1.22
C ARG A 89 4.67 -9.24 -1.53
N ILE A 90 4.31 -10.47 -1.20
CA ILE A 90 2.93 -10.96 -1.25
C ILE A 90 2.56 -11.43 0.14
N LEU A 91 1.47 -10.90 0.69
CA LEU A 91 0.92 -11.27 2.00
C LEU A 91 -0.43 -11.95 1.80
N SER A 92 -0.53 -13.22 2.15
CA SER A 92 -1.78 -13.98 2.00
C SER A 92 -2.68 -13.85 3.21
N ARG A 93 -3.98 -13.69 3.00
CA ARG A 93 -4.98 -13.72 4.07
C ARG A 93 -5.11 -15.13 4.68
N PRO A 94 -5.53 -15.24 5.96
CA PRO A 94 -5.79 -14.15 6.91
C PRO A 94 -4.48 -13.51 7.42
N LEU A 95 -4.50 -12.19 7.65
CA LEU A 95 -3.38 -11.42 8.18
C LEU A 95 -3.88 -10.29 9.11
N ALA A 96 -3.05 -9.89 10.07
CA ALA A 96 -3.26 -8.71 10.89
C ALA A 96 -2.75 -7.44 10.18
N ILE A 97 -3.17 -6.28 10.65
CA ILE A 97 -2.64 -5.00 10.15
C ILE A 97 -1.17 -4.85 10.51
N ASP A 98 -0.76 -5.35 11.68
CA ASP A 98 0.62 -5.32 12.13
C ASP A 98 1.55 -6.10 11.20
N ASP A 99 1.07 -7.17 10.56
CA ASP A 99 1.83 -7.91 9.54
C ASP A 99 2.11 -7.05 8.31
N ILE A 100 1.14 -6.22 7.91
CA ILE A 100 1.28 -5.28 6.80
C ILE A 100 2.28 -4.18 7.19
N VAL A 101 2.14 -3.61 8.39
CA VAL A 101 3.03 -2.57 8.89
C VAL A 101 4.47 -3.08 8.99
N ALA A 102 4.68 -4.28 9.53
CA ALA A 102 5.99 -4.92 9.60
C ALA A 102 6.58 -5.16 8.21
N ALA A 103 5.75 -5.52 7.22
CA ALA A 103 6.20 -5.64 5.84
C ALA A 103 6.61 -4.31 5.21
N VAL A 104 5.88 -3.23 5.48
CA VAL A 104 6.26 -1.87 5.06
C VAL A 104 7.59 -1.47 5.69
N GLN A 105 7.77 -1.68 7.00
CA GLN A 105 9.00 -1.34 7.70
C GLN A 105 10.23 -2.11 7.21
N SER A 106 10.03 -3.37 6.81
CA SER A 106 11.10 -4.18 6.23
C SER A 106 11.53 -3.70 4.85
N LEU A 107 10.61 -3.17 4.03
CA LEU A 107 10.91 -2.71 2.67
C LEU A 107 11.34 -1.24 2.62
N LEU A 108 10.83 -0.43 3.54
CA LEU A 108 11.07 1.01 3.61
C LEU A 108 11.45 1.41 5.04
N PRO A 109 12.64 1.02 5.53
CA PRO A 109 13.04 1.31 6.89
C PRO A 109 13.14 2.82 7.13
N LEU A 110 12.46 3.31 8.16
CA LEU A 110 12.60 4.69 8.61
C LEU A 110 13.82 4.84 9.52
N SER A 111 14.52 5.97 9.38
CA SER A 111 15.51 6.43 10.36
C SER A 111 14.85 6.60 11.73
N ALA A 112 15.62 6.46 12.82
CA ALA A 112 15.09 6.60 14.19
C ALA A 112 14.32 7.92 14.41
N GLU A 113 14.81 9.01 13.84
CA GLU A 113 14.19 10.34 13.91
C GLU A 113 12.83 10.45 13.23
N ARG A 114 12.48 9.51 12.33
CA ARG A 114 11.21 9.52 11.58
C ARG A 114 10.18 8.53 12.12
N ARG A 115 10.51 7.77 13.17
CA ARG A 115 9.62 6.77 13.79
C ARG A 115 8.71 7.38 14.86
N HIS A 116 8.19 8.58 14.60
CA HIS A 116 7.21 9.24 15.46
C HIS A 116 5.87 9.34 14.72
N PRO A 117 4.74 9.44 15.43
CA PRO A 117 3.45 9.66 14.79
C PRO A 117 3.47 10.97 14.00
N ILE A 118 2.80 11.00 12.85
CA ILE A 118 2.74 12.19 11.98
C ILE A 118 1.74 13.25 12.49
N ASP A 119 0.85 12.89 13.41
CA ASP A 119 -0.21 13.75 13.95
C ASP A 119 -0.12 13.92 15.50
N ALA A 120 1.04 13.66 16.11
CA ALA A 120 1.25 13.79 17.57
C ALA A 120 1.61 15.21 18.01
#